data_AF-A0A961C1U2-F1
#
_entry.id   AF-A0A961C1U2-F1
#
_cell.length_a   1.000
_cell.length_b   1.000
_cell.length_c   1.000
_cell.angle_alpha   90.00
_cell.angle_beta   90.00
_cell.angle_gamma   90.00
#
_symmetry.space_group_name_H-M   'P 1'
#
loop_
_entity.id
_entity.type
_entity.pdbx_description
1 polymer ?
#
loop_
_entity_poly.entity_id
_entity_poly.type
_entity_poly.pdbx_seq_one_letter_code
_entity_poly.pdbx_strand_id
1 'polypeptide(L)'
;MTRPDSRAWPLRDYPVLLWLALAGVVALVHRYLPEARWLMVHLVVLGALTHAIVVWSTHFTQALLKTPAHLDVRRTQSRRLGLLILGAAAVIVGVPTGWWGLVVAGAVGLATAVGWHAWALARRLRAALPGRFRVTVRYYLAAAAALPIGATFGAWLAHGVDAQTRGRLLMAHTMTMALGWVGLTVAGTLLTLWPTMLRTR
;
A
#
# COMPACT_ATOMS: atom_id res chain seq x y z
N MET A 1 -23.72 11.17 -32.61
CA MET A 1 -23.24 9.94 -31.93
C MET A 1 -21.82 10.18 -31.43
N THR A 2 -21.64 10.36 -30.14
CA THR A 2 -20.32 10.46 -29.49
C THR A 2 -19.86 9.06 -29.04
N ARG A 3 -18.69 8.58 -29.47
CA ARG A 3 -17.89 7.62 -28.69
C ARG A 3 -16.82 8.42 -27.94
N PRO A 4 -16.18 7.95 -26.85
CA PRO A 4 -16.22 6.63 -26.16
C PRO A 4 -16.33 6.77 -24.61
N ASP A 5 -16.28 5.67 -23.82
CA ASP A 5 -15.81 5.75 -22.43
C ASP A 5 -15.29 4.39 -21.90
N SER A 6 -14.32 3.77 -22.59
CA SER A 6 -13.35 2.90 -21.90
C SER A 6 -12.30 3.80 -21.24
N ARG A 7 -12.73 4.63 -20.29
CA ARG A 7 -11.88 5.68 -19.72
C ARG A 7 -10.84 5.04 -18.81
N ALA A 8 -9.66 4.79 -19.36
CA ALA A 8 -8.47 4.42 -18.61
C ALA A 8 -8.36 5.25 -17.32
N TRP A 9 -7.89 4.65 -16.24
CA TRP A 9 -7.64 5.36 -14.99
C TRP A 9 -6.15 5.35 -14.69
N PRO A 10 -5.38 6.29 -15.29
CA PRO A 10 -3.92 6.28 -15.23
C PRO A 10 -3.36 6.10 -13.82
N LEU A 11 -3.85 6.87 -12.85
CA LEU A 11 -3.41 6.78 -11.44
C LEU A 11 -3.75 5.45 -10.75
N ARG A 12 -4.70 4.68 -11.27
CA ARG A 12 -4.99 3.34 -10.77
C ARG A 12 -4.05 2.32 -11.42
N ASP A 13 -3.90 2.39 -12.74
CA ASP A 13 -3.40 1.28 -13.56
C ASP A 13 -1.89 1.35 -13.81
N TYR A 14 -1.33 2.53 -14.04
CA TYR A 14 0.08 2.68 -14.45
C TYR A 14 1.12 2.73 -13.32
N PRO A 15 0.84 3.24 -12.10
CA PRO A 15 1.87 3.33 -11.06
C PRO A 15 2.49 2.00 -10.69
N VAL A 16 1.73 0.90 -10.65
CA VAL A 16 2.29 -0.44 -10.40
C VAL A 16 3.35 -0.79 -11.44
N LEU A 17 3.03 -0.59 -12.73
CA LEU A 17 3.94 -0.87 -13.83
C LEU A 17 5.17 0.05 -13.77
N LEU A 18 4.98 1.33 -13.45
CA LEU A 18 6.07 2.27 -13.28
C LEU A 18 7.02 1.85 -12.16
N TRP A 19 6.50 1.51 -10.98
CA TRP A 19 7.32 1.06 -9.84
C TRP A 19 8.09 -0.22 -10.16
N LEU A 20 7.45 -1.18 -10.83
CA LEU A 20 8.11 -2.41 -11.26
C LEU A 20 9.16 -2.18 -12.35
N ALA A 21 8.89 -1.27 -13.30
CA ALA A 21 9.87 -0.87 -14.31
C ALA A 21 11.08 -0.21 -13.67
N LEU A 22 10.88 0.70 -12.71
CA LEU A 22 11.96 1.33 -11.94
C LEU A 22 12.76 0.28 -11.15
N ALA A 23 12.10 -0.70 -10.52
CA ALA A 23 12.77 -1.80 -9.85
C ALA A 23 13.62 -2.64 -10.83
N GLY A 24 13.10 -2.90 -12.03
CA GLY A 24 13.83 -3.57 -13.12
C GLY A 24 15.05 -2.78 -13.58
N VAL A 25 14.93 -1.46 -13.74
CA VAL A 25 16.06 -0.58 -14.05
C VAL A 25 17.12 -0.66 -12.96
N VAL A 26 16.75 -0.51 -11.68
CA VAL A 26 17.69 -0.64 -10.55
C VAL A 26 18.36 -2.01 -10.55
N ALA A 27 17.62 -3.09 -10.85
CA ALA A 27 18.19 -4.43 -10.94
C ALA A 27 19.26 -4.55 -12.05
N LEU A 28 19.05 -3.90 -13.20
CA LEU A 28 20.03 -3.91 -14.31
C LEU A 28 21.29 -3.10 -13.97
N VAL A 29 21.15 -2.00 -13.24
CA VAL A 29 22.28 -1.10 -12.91
C VAL A 29 22.81 -1.25 -11.48
N HIS A 30 22.37 -2.28 -10.74
CA HIS A 30 22.59 -2.42 -9.29
C HIS A 30 24.06 -2.35 -8.86
N ARG A 31 24.99 -2.80 -9.72
CA ARG A 31 26.45 -2.74 -9.47
C ARG A 31 27.01 -1.31 -9.37
N TYR A 32 26.27 -0.32 -9.87
CA TYR A 32 26.67 1.08 -9.87
C TYR A 32 25.86 1.92 -8.86
N LEU A 33 24.88 1.32 -8.19
CA LEU A 33 24.00 2.03 -7.27
C LEU A 33 24.32 1.64 -5.82
N PRO A 34 24.62 2.62 -4.94
CA PRO A 34 24.66 2.35 -3.51
C PRO A 34 23.27 1.89 -3.04
N GLU A 35 23.23 0.98 -2.08
CA GLU A 35 21.99 0.49 -1.48
C GLU A 35 20.97 -0.12 -2.47
N ALA A 36 21.44 -0.65 -3.61
CA ALA A 36 20.55 -1.19 -4.67
C ALA A 36 19.56 -2.24 -4.16
N ARG A 37 19.95 -3.07 -3.19
CA ARG A 37 19.05 -4.05 -2.55
C ARG A 37 17.89 -3.37 -1.82
N TRP A 38 18.18 -2.32 -1.05
CA TRP A 38 17.16 -1.54 -0.35
C TRP A 38 16.20 -0.90 -1.37
N LEU A 39 16.73 -0.31 -2.44
CA LEU A 39 15.94 0.31 -3.51
C LEU A 39 15.01 -0.70 -4.18
N MET A 40 15.51 -1.85 -4.63
CA MET A 40 14.68 -2.87 -5.29
C MET A 40 13.54 -3.35 -4.39
N VAL A 41 13.84 -3.68 -3.13
CA VAL A 41 12.83 -4.15 -2.17
C VAL A 41 11.74 -3.08 -1.97
N HIS A 42 12.12 -1.81 -1.80
CA HIS A 42 11.14 -0.76 -1.52
C HIS A 42 10.39 -0.32 -2.78
N LEU A 43 11.01 -0.30 -3.97
CA LEU A 43 10.30 -0.04 -5.22
C LEU A 43 9.18 -1.08 -5.44
N VAL A 44 9.47 -2.35 -5.15
CA VAL A 44 8.46 -3.42 -5.27
C VAL A 44 7.44 -3.35 -4.13
N VAL A 45 7.86 -3.34 -2.87
CA VAL A 45 6.95 -3.50 -1.72
C VAL A 45 6.26 -2.18 -1.35
N LEU A 46 7.02 -1.10 -1.21
CA LEU A 46 6.48 0.21 -0.87
C LEU A 46 5.82 0.90 -2.07
N GLY A 47 6.38 0.75 -3.27
CA GLY A 47 5.79 1.30 -4.50
C GLY A 47 4.67 0.41 -5.05
N ALA A 48 5.04 -0.65 -5.77
CA ALA A 48 4.10 -1.45 -6.55
C ALA A 48 3.05 -2.17 -5.69
N LEU A 49 3.47 -2.91 -4.67
CA LEU A 49 2.60 -3.75 -3.86
C LEU A 49 1.66 -2.90 -3.00
N THR A 50 2.15 -1.87 -2.32
CA THR A 50 1.29 -0.98 -1.50
C THR A 50 0.26 -0.26 -2.36
N HIS A 51 0.64 0.21 -3.56
CA HIS A 51 -0.31 0.76 -4.53
C HIS A 51 -1.37 -0.26 -4.93
N ALA A 52 -0.95 -1.47 -5.28
CA ALA A 52 -1.85 -2.56 -5.63
C ALA A 52 -2.81 -2.91 -4.49
N ILE A 53 -2.31 -3.00 -3.25
CA ILE A 53 -3.12 -3.26 -2.06
C ILE A 53 -4.23 -2.20 -1.92
N VAL A 54 -3.90 -0.91 -2.02
CA VAL A 54 -4.91 0.18 -1.89
C VAL A 54 -5.94 0.13 -3.01
N VAL A 55 -5.52 -0.12 -4.25
CA VAL A 55 -6.43 -0.24 -5.40
C VAL A 55 -7.35 -1.45 -5.27
N TRP A 56 -6.78 -2.64 -5.04
CA TRP A 56 -7.53 -3.89 -5.04
C TRP A 56 -8.39 -4.06 -3.79
N SER A 57 -7.93 -3.64 -2.61
CA SER A 57 -8.79 -3.66 -1.41
C SER A 57 -10.00 -2.74 -1.56
N THR A 58 -9.87 -1.59 -2.25
CA THR A 58 -11.02 -0.75 -2.62
C THR A 58 -11.99 -1.52 -3.51
N HIS A 59 -11.46 -2.12 -4.59
CA HIS A 59 -12.25 -2.85 -5.57
C HIS A 59 -12.99 -4.05 -4.95
N PHE A 60 -12.30 -4.88 -4.17
CA PHE A 60 -12.91 -6.00 -3.48
C PHE A 60 -13.94 -5.55 -2.44
N THR A 61 -13.65 -4.51 -1.67
CA THR A 61 -14.64 -3.98 -0.71
C THR A 61 -15.90 -3.50 -1.43
N GLN A 62 -15.77 -2.84 -2.58
CA GLN A 62 -16.91 -2.43 -3.41
C GLN A 62 -17.71 -3.63 -3.92
N ALA A 63 -17.04 -4.61 -4.52
CA ALA A 63 -17.67 -5.79 -5.11
C ALA A 63 -18.35 -6.67 -4.04
N LEU A 64 -17.68 -6.91 -2.92
CA LEU A 64 -18.13 -7.80 -1.86
C LEU A 64 -19.25 -7.20 -1.01
N LEU A 65 -19.17 -5.91 -0.68
CA LEU A 65 -20.18 -5.24 0.13
C LEU A 65 -21.34 -4.65 -0.69
N LYS A 66 -21.24 -4.65 -2.02
CA LYS A 66 -22.23 -4.07 -2.96
C LYS A 66 -22.62 -2.63 -2.58
N THR A 67 -21.64 -1.84 -2.15
CA THR A 67 -21.88 -0.48 -1.64
C THR A 67 -21.91 0.56 -2.75
N PRO A 68 -22.71 1.64 -2.63
CA PRO A 68 -22.81 2.67 -3.65
C PRO A 68 -21.47 3.32 -4.00
N ALA A 69 -21.30 3.72 -5.26
CA ALA A 69 -20.09 4.38 -5.74
C ALA A 69 -19.85 5.76 -5.09
N HIS A 70 -20.92 6.48 -4.72
CA HIS A 70 -20.83 7.83 -4.16
C HIS A 70 -20.12 7.88 -2.80
N LEU A 71 -20.02 6.76 -2.07
CA LEU A 71 -19.33 6.70 -0.77
C LEU A 71 -17.82 6.94 -0.87
N ASP A 72 -17.22 6.70 -2.04
CA ASP A 72 -15.82 7.02 -2.32
C ASP A 72 -15.65 7.22 -3.82
N VAL A 73 -15.87 8.45 -4.28
CA VAL A 73 -15.85 8.80 -5.70
C VAL A 73 -14.44 8.77 -6.30
N ARG A 74 -14.34 8.58 -7.62
CA ARG A 74 -13.07 8.46 -8.36
C ARG A 74 -12.07 9.60 -8.07
N ARG A 75 -12.55 10.84 -7.93
CA ARG A 75 -11.70 12.01 -7.63
C ARG A 75 -11.03 11.87 -6.25
N THR A 76 -11.78 11.46 -5.24
CA THR A 76 -11.30 11.23 -3.87
C THR A 76 -10.29 10.09 -3.84
N GLN A 77 -10.59 8.98 -4.53
CA GLN A 77 -9.64 7.87 -4.68
C GLN A 77 -8.35 8.30 -5.40
N SER A 78 -8.47 9.11 -6.45
CA SER A 78 -7.30 9.61 -7.20
C SER A 78 -6.41 10.52 -6.35
N ARG A 79 -6.98 11.39 -5.52
CA ARG A 79 -6.23 12.23 -4.57
C ARG A 79 -5.49 11.37 -3.55
N ARG A 80 -6.15 10.34 -3.02
CA ARG A 80 -5.56 9.39 -2.09
C ARG A 80 -4.40 8.60 -2.71
N LEU A 81 -4.56 8.13 -3.94
CA LEU A 81 -3.49 7.46 -4.69
C LEU A 81 -2.34 8.41 -5.02
N GLY A 82 -2.63 9.66 -5.39
CA GLY A 82 -1.61 10.68 -5.60
C GLY A 82 -0.76 10.91 -4.36
N LEU A 83 -1.39 11.06 -3.19
CA LEU A 83 -0.68 11.19 -1.91
C LEU A 83 0.18 9.97 -1.59
N LEU A 84 -0.34 8.75 -1.85
CA LEU A 84 0.39 7.51 -1.66
C LEU A 84 1.65 7.45 -2.54
N ILE A 85 1.51 7.78 -3.84
CA ILE A 85 2.61 7.78 -4.82
C ILE A 85 3.68 8.81 -4.42
N LEU A 86 3.26 10.03 -4.08
CA LEU A 86 4.18 11.09 -3.66
C LEU A 86 4.89 10.73 -2.35
N GLY A 87 4.19 10.14 -1.39
CA GLY A 87 4.77 9.67 -0.14
C GLY A 87 5.80 8.57 -0.34
N ALA A 88 5.48 7.57 -1.18
CA ALA A 88 6.42 6.51 -1.57
C ALA A 88 7.66 7.08 -2.28
N ALA A 89 7.47 7.97 -3.26
CA ALA A 89 8.56 8.61 -3.98
C ALA A 89 9.48 9.41 -3.04
N ALA A 90 8.90 10.16 -2.10
CA ALA A 90 9.67 10.91 -1.10
C ALA A 90 10.53 9.98 -0.22
N VAL A 91 10.01 8.83 0.23
CA VAL A 91 10.83 7.85 0.97
C VAL A 91 11.93 7.24 0.10
N ILE A 92 11.58 6.81 -1.12
CA ILE A 92 12.52 6.20 -2.07
C ILE A 92 13.68 7.13 -2.43
N VAL A 93 13.42 8.43 -2.54
CA VAL A 93 14.46 9.44 -2.79
C VAL A 93 15.19 9.82 -1.51
N GLY A 94 14.45 10.07 -0.42
CA GLY A 94 15.01 10.64 0.81
C GLY A 94 16.03 9.74 1.52
N VAL A 95 15.83 8.42 1.51
CA VAL A 95 16.77 7.49 2.17
C VAL A 95 18.15 7.47 1.50
N PRO A 96 18.30 7.19 0.18
CA PRO A 96 19.61 7.15 -0.46
C PRO A 96 20.28 8.53 -0.54
N THR A 97 19.52 9.63 -0.53
CA THR A 97 20.10 10.99 -0.46
C THR A 97 20.42 11.44 0.97
N GLY A 98 20.14 10.61 1.99
CA GLY A 98 20.35 10.97 3.40
C GLY A 98 19.45 12.11 3.90
N TRP A 99 18.39 12.48 3.15
CA TRP A 99 17.53 13.60 3.50
C TRP A 99 16.40 13.15 4.43
N TRP A 100 16.72 13.02 5.71
CA TRP A 100 15.79 12.47 6.69
C TRP A 100 14.44 13.20 6.76
N GLY A 101 14.42 14.53 6.65
CA GLY A 101 13.17 15.31 6.60
C GLY A 101 12.24 14.90 5.46
N LEU A 102 12.80 14.54 4.29
CA LEU A 102 12.03 14.03 3.15
C LEU A 102 11.48 12.62 3.44
N VAL A 103 12.25 11.77 4.13
CA VAL A 103 11.79 10.45 4.59
C VAL A 103 10.61 10.57 5.55
N VAL A 104 10.69 11.47 6.53
CA VAL A 104 9.60 11.72 7.48
C VAL A 104 8.36 12.26 6.76
N ALA A 105 8.53 13.24 5.87
CA ALA A 105 7.42 13.77 5.08
C ALA A 105 6.75 12.67 4.23
N GLY A 106 7.55 11.82 3.59
CA GLY A 106 7.06 10.68 2.82
C GLY A 106 6.32 9.65 3.68
N ALA A 107 6.87 9.29 4.84
CA ALA A 107 6.26 8.37 5.81
C ALA A 107 4.91 8.90 6.35
N VAL A 108 4.84 10.19 6.68
CA VAL A 108 3.60 10.86 7.08
C VAL A 108 2.58 10.86 5.94
N GLY A 109 3.01 11.14 4.71
CA GLY A 109 2.16 11.09 3.52
C GLY A 109 1.56 9.69 3.29
N LEU A 110 2.38 8.64 3.41
CA LEU A 110 1.96 7.24 3.32
C LEU A 110 0.96 6.88 4.42
N ALA A 111 1.29 7.18 5.68
CA ALA A 111 0.42 6.91 6.83
C ALA A 111 -0.93 7.64 6.67
N THR A 112 -0.91 8.89 6.20
CA THR A 112 -2.12 9.68 5.95
C THR A 112 -2.96 9.09 4.82
N ALA A 113 -2.34 8.70 3.70
CA ALA A 113 -3.03 8.09 2.56
C ALA A 113 -3.70 6.76 2.96
N VAL A 114 -3.00 5.93 3.73
CA VAL A 114 -3.48 4.62 4.18
C VAL A 114 -4.50 4.75 5.30
N GLY A 115 -4.37 5.72 6.21
CA GLY A 115 -5.38 6.06 7.20
C GLY A 115 -6.67 6.57 6.55
N TRP A 116 -6.56 7.44 5.54
CA TRP A 116 -7.69 7.87 4.72
C TRP A 116 -8.35 6.69 3.99
N HIS A 117 -7.54 5.77 3.48
CA HIS A 117 -8.02 4.55 2.82
C HIS A 117 -8.81 3.67 3.79
N ALA A 118 -8.25 3.39 4.97
CA ALA A 118 -8.92 2.63 6.02
C ALA A 118 -10.25 3.27 6.42
N TRP A 119 -10.29 4.60 6.58
CA TRP A 119 -11.53 5.31 6.86
C TRP A 119 -12.58 5.13 5.75
N ALA A 120 -12.18 5.20 4.47
CA ALA A 120 -13.07 4.96 3.35
C ALA A 120 -13.64 3.53 3.37
N LEU A 121 -12.81 2.52 3.66
CA LEU A 121 -13.24 1.13 3.82
C LEU A 121 -14.20 0.97 5.01
N ALA A 122 -13.91 1.60 6.14
CA ALA A 122 -14.75 1.54 7.34
C ALA A 122 -16.13 2.19 7.11
N ARG A 123 -16.22 3.26 6.32
CA ARG A 123 -17.52 3.84 5.91
C ARG A 123 -18.33 2.86 5.05
N ARG A 124 -17.68 2.18 4.09
CA ARG A 124 -18.34 1.12 3.29
C ARG A 124 -18.81 -0.03 4.18
N LEU A 125 -17.98 -0.47 5.12
CA LEU A 125 -18.32 -1.53 6.07
C LEU A 125 -19.53 -1.18 6.95
N ARG A 126 -19.63 0.07 7.40
CA ARG A 126 -20.76 0.57 8.19
C ARG A 126 -22.06 0.68 7.39
N ALA A 127 -21.97 1.06 6.11
CA ALA A 127 -23.12 1.19 5.22
C ALA A 127 -23.63 -0.15 4.66
N ALA A 128 -22.85 -1.23 4.76
CA ALA A 128 -23.19 -2.52 4.19
C ALA A 128 -24.16 -3.32 5.08
N LEU A 129 -25.02 -4.12 4.46
CA LEU A 129 -25.85 -5.12 5.14
C LEU A 129 -24.97 -6.19 5.82
N PRO A 130 -25.48 -6.89 6.85
CA PRO A 130 -24.77 -8.02 7.46
C PRO A 130 -24.44 -9.09 6.42
N GLY A 131 -23.24 -9.69 6.51
CA GLY A 131 -22.82 -10.72 5.56
C GLY A 131 -21.39 -11.21 5.82
N ARG A 132 -21.11 -12.44 5.38
CA ARG A 132 -19.82 -13.12 5.60
C ARG A 132 -18.60 -12.35 5.07
N PHE A 133 -18.77 -11.56 4.00
CA PHE A 133 -17.69 -10.83 3.35
C PHE A 133 -17.17 -9.60 4.13
N ARG A 134 -17.82 -9.26 5.26
CA ARG A 134 -17.35 -8.21 6.19
C ARG A 134 -16.02 -8.57 6.84
N VAL A 135 -15.70 -9.87 6.95
CA VAL A 135 -14.45 -10.35 7.54
C VAL A 135 -13.24 -9.86 6.76
N THR A 136 -13.26 -9.94 5.43
CA THR A 136 -12.19 -9.45 4.53
C THR A 136 -11.85 -8.00 4.81
N VAL A 137 -12.87 -7.16 4.96
CA VAL A 137 -12.69 -5.72 5.18
C VAL A 137 -12.10 -5.45 6.56
N ARG A 138 -12.44 -6.24 7.59
CA ARG A 138 -11.80 -6.14 8.90
C ARG A 138 -10.30 -6.48 8.84
N TYR A 139 -9.92 -7.48 8.04
CA TYR A 139 -8.50 -7.77 7.78
C TYR A 139 -7.80 -6.59 7.08
N TYR A 140 -8.44 -5.95 6.09
CA TYR A 140 -7.88 -4.75 5.45
C TYR A 140 -7.71 -3.57 6.42
N LEU A 141 -8.66 -3.38 7.34
CA LEU A 141 -8.55 -2.35 8.38
C LEU A 141 -7.42 -2.65 9.37
N ALA A 142 -7.30 -3.91 9.80
CA ALA A 142 -6.20 -4.34 10.67
C ALA A 142 -4.83 -4.19 9.99
N ALA A 143 -4.73 -4.59 8.72
CA ALA A 143 -3.55 -4.38 7.90
C ALA A 143 -3.16 -2.90 7.83
N ALA A 144 -4.14 -2.02 7.55
CA ALA A 144 -3.91 -0.59 7.41
C ALA A 144 -3.36 0.07 8.69
N ALA A 145 -3.64 -0.49 9.88
CA ALA A 145 -3.04 -0.02 11.12
C ALA A 145 -1.54 -0.37 11.24
N ALA A 146 -1.08 -1.45 10.61
CA ALA A 146 0.32 -1.86 10.64
C ALA A 146 1.24 -0.91 9.85
N LEU A 147 0.75 -0.31 8.76
CA LEU A 147 1.60 0.50 7.89
C LEU A 147 2.16 1.77 8.58
N PRO A 148 1.38 2.59 9.31
CA PRO A 148 1.94 3.72 10.07
C PRO A 148 2.99 3.30 11.12
N ILE A 149 2.80 2.14 11.75
CA ILE A 149 3.73 1.59 12.74
C ILE A 149 5.04 1.19 12.04
N GLY A 150 4.95 0.43 10.96
CA GLY A 150 6.11 0.03 10.15
C GLY A 150 6.83 1.22 9.53
N ALA A 151 6.10 2.22 9.04
CA ALA A 151 6.66 3.45 8.49
C ALA A 151 7.45 4.24 9.54
N THR A 152 6.96 4.31 10.78
CA THR A 152 7.69 4.92 11.91
C THR A 152 9.02 4.22 12.15
N PHE A 153 9.05 2.88 12.19
CA PHE A 153 10.30 2.12 12.32
C PHE A 153 11.26 2.37 11.14
N GLY A 154 10.73 2.44 9.92
CA GLY A 154 11.52 2.73 8.71
C GLY A 154 12.14 4.13 8.72
N ALA A 155 11.37 5.14 9.12
CA ALA A 155 11.85 6.51 9.24
C ALA A 155 12.93 6.65 10.32
N TRP A 156 12.81 5.92 11.42
CA TRP A 156 13.84 5.92 12.48
C TRP A 156 15.11 5.19 12.03
N LEU A 157 14.99 4.08 11.31
CA LEU A 157 16.14 3.41 10.68
C LEU A 157 16.92 4.36 9.75
N ALA A 158 16.21 5.18 8.98
CA ALA A 158 16.80 6.17 8.09
C ALA A 158 17.46 7.36 8.81
N HIS A 159 17.14 7.60 10.08
CA HIS A 159 17.76 8.67 10.87
C HIS A 159 19.24 8.38 11.19
N GLY A 160 19.60 7.10 11.29
CA GLY A 160 20.88 6.66 11.84
C GLY A 160 20.74 6.38 13.34
N VAL A 161 20.84 5.10 13.71
CA VAL A 161 20.79 4.62 15.10
C VAL A 161 21.97 3.67 15.33
N ASP A 162 22.30 3.39 16.59
CA ASP A 162 23.33 2.42 16.95
C ASP A 162 23.02 1.01 16.40
N ALA A 163 24.06 0.17 16.29
CA ALA A 163 23.95 -1.14 15.64
C ALA A 163 22.92 -2.08 16.30
N GLN A 164 22.80 -2.03 17.64
CA GLN A 164 21.87 -2.90 18.37
C GLN A 164 20.42 -2.45 18.13
N THR A 165 20.16 -1.15 18.22
CA THR A 165 18.85 -0.58 17.91
C THR A 165 18.48 -0.78 16.45
N ARG A 166 19.45 -0.65 15.52
CA ARG A 166 19.25 -0.89 14.09
C ARG A 166 18.73 -2.31 13.82
N GLY A 167 19.34 -3.33 14.44
CA GLY A 167 18.89 -4.72 14.29
C GLY A 167 17.45 -4.94 14.77
N ARG A 168 17.12 -4.39 15.95
CA ARG A 168 15.77 -4.48 16.53
C ARG A 168 14.73 -3.76 15.67
N LEU A 169 15.00 -2.54 15.24
CA LEU A 169 14.11 -1.77 14.39
C LEU A 169 13.95 -2.41 13.01
N LEU A 170 15.00 -2.97 12.42
CA LEU A 170 14.92 -3.67 11.14
C LEU A 170 14.00 -4.89 11.23
N MET A 171 14.13 -5.68 12.30
CA MET A 171 13.24 -6.80 12.56
C MET A 171 11.80 -6.32 12.78
N ALA A 172 11.59 -5.31 13.63
CA ALA A 172 10.26 -4.75 13.90
C ALA A 172 9.59 -4.19 12.64
N HIS A 173 10.32 -3.42 11.84
CA HIS A 173 9.87 -2.90 10.54
C HIS A 173 9.47 -4.05 9.61
N THR A 174 10.37 -5.01 9.42
CA THR A 174 10.15 -6.12 8.48
C THR A 174 8.96 -6.98 8.88
N MET A 175 8.85 -7.37 10.16
CA MET A 175 7.74 -8.20 10.64
C MET A 175 6.40 -7.45 10.59
N THR A 176 6.38 -6.17 10.97
CA THR A 176 5.16 -5.34 10.91
C THR A 176 4.67 -5.18 9.48
N MET A 177 5.58 -4.95 8.53
CA MET A 177 5.22 -4.77 7.12
C MET A 177 4.86 -6.10 6.45
N ALA A 178 5.64 -7.16 6.68
CA ALA A 178 5.42 -8.46 6.04
C ALA A 178 4.18 -9.18 6.60
N LEU A 179 4.07 -9.30 7.93
CA LEU A 179 2.97 -10.04 8.55
C LEU A 179 1.72 -9.17 8.75
N GLY A 180 1.92 -7.92 9.16
CA GLY A 180 0.83 -6.96 9.41
C GLY A 180 0.26 -6.40 8.12
N TRP A 181 1.03 -5.59 7.39
CA TRP A 181 0.51 -4.90 6.20
C TRP A 181 0.20 -5.88 5.05
N VAL A 182 1.19 -6.67 4.63
CA VAL A 182 1.04 -7.59 3.48
C VAL A 182 0.25 -8.84 3.89
N GLY A 183 0.69 -9.52 4.95
CA GLY A 183 0.13 -10.79 5.40
C GLY A 183 -1.37 -10.73 5.69
N LEU A 184 -1.82 -9.77 6.50
CA LEU A 184 -3.25 -9.62 6.79
C LEU A 184 -4.07 -9.25 5.54
N THR A 185 -3.53 -8.43 4.64
CA THR A 185 -4.21 -8.09 3.38
C THR A 185 -4.42 -9.32 2.51
N VAL A 186 -3.37 -10.12 2.33
CA VAL A 186 -3.43 -11.35 1.53
C VAL A 186 -4.33 -12.38 2.19
N ALA A 187 -4.15 -12.65 3.49
CA ALA A 187 -4.95 -13.61 4.25
C ALA A 187 -6.44 -13.25 4.21
N GLY A 188 -6.80 -11.99 4.45
CA GLY A 188 -8.20 -11.53 4.39
C GLY A 188 -8.84 -11.78 3.03
N THR A 189 -8.08 -11.54 1.95
CA THR A 189 -8.53 -11.75 0.57
C THR A 189 -8.71 -13.25 0.28
N LEU A 190 -7.70 -14.07 0.58
CA LEU A 190 -7.71 -15.50 0.29
C LEU A 190 -8.77 -16.23 1.12
N LEU A 191 -8.83 -16.02 2.43
CA LEU A 191 -9.79 -16.71 3.31
C LEU A 191 -11.24 -16.54 2.87
N THR A 192 -11.54 -15.44 2.20
CA THR A 192 -12.92 -15.12 1.82
C THR A 192 -13.23 -15.45 0.36
N LEU A 193 -12.26 -15.29 -0.55
CA LEU A 193 -12.45 -15.55 -1.98
C LEU A 193 -12.11 -16.99 -2.40
N TRP A 194 -11.28 -17.69 -1.64
CA TRP A 194 -10.83 -19.05 -1.96
C TRP A 194 -11.98 -20.06 -2.09
N PRO A 195 -12.94 -20.16 -1.15
CA PRO A 195 -14.06 -21.11 -1.28
C PRO A 195 -14.93 -20.82 -2.51
N THR A 196 -15.07 -19.53 -2.86
CA THR A 196 -15.82 -19.12 -4.05
C THR A 196 -15.10 -19.42 -5.36
N MET A 197 -13.76 -19.39 -5.39
CA MET A 197 -12.97 -19.72 -6.59
C MET A 197 -12.87 -21.23 -6.82
N LEU A 198 -12.78 -22.02 -5.75
CA LEU A 198 -12.64 -23.48 -5.84
C LEU A 198 -13.97 -24.24 -5.92
N ARG A 199 -15.12 -23.56 -5.78
CA ARG A 199 -16.47 -24.18 -5.65
C ARG A 199 -16.54 -25.25 -4.54
N THR A 200 -15.63 -25.20 -3.57
CA THR A 200 -15.64 -26.05 -2.39
C THR A 200 -16.55 -25.39 -1.36
N ARG A 201 -17.52 -26.15 -0.85
CA ARG A 201 -18.47 -25.68 0.17
C ARG A 201 -17.79 -25.48 1.51
#